data_AF-A0A6I9Z428-F1
#
_entry.id   AF-A0A6I9Z428-F1
#
_cell.length_a   1.000
_cell.length_b   1.000
_cell.length_c   1.000
_cell.angle_alpha   90.00
_cell.angle_beta   90.00
_cell.angle_gamma   90.00
#
_symmetry.space_group_name_H-M   'P 1'
#
loop_
_entity.id
_entity.type
_entity.pdbx_description
1 polymer ?
#
loop_
_entity_poly.entity_id
_entity_poly.type
_entity_poly.pdbx_seq_one_letter_code
_entity_poly.pdbx_strand_id
1 'polypeptide(L)'
;MQFAKKLQINILVKPNTKITALKQIKHHFIFPVLWLNETATITDEKAEVFRSKVTNKIKLLHFLQLALMVIGSVIFLGFLIAFFLCKGKSPK
;
A
#
# COMPACT_ATOMS: atom_id res chain seq x y z
N MET A 1 10.22 -0.40 0.23
CA MET A 1 9.29 0.04 1.29
C MET A 1 10.11 0.22 2.55
N GLN A 2 9.98 1.37 3.21
CA GLN A 2 10.76 1.74 4.39
C GLN A 2 9.82 2.16 5.50
N PHE A 3 10.13 1.79 6.73
CA PHE A 3 9.37 2.10 7.92
C PHE A 3 10.31 2.63 9.00
N ALA A 4 9.87 3.66 9.72
CA ALA A 4 10.59 4.23 10.86
C ALA A 4 9.60 4.59 11.97
N LYS A 5 9.68 3.90 13.10
CA LYS A 5 8.91 4.20 14.32
C LYS A 5 9.82 4.87 15.32
N LYS A 6 9.56 6.16 15.56
CA LYS A 6 10.25 6.95 16.58
C LYS A 6 9.39 7.02 17.82
N LEU A 7 9.93 6.59 18.95
CA LEU A 7 9.26 6.60 20.25
C LEU A 7 10.16 7.27 21.28
N GLN A 8 9.57 8.08 22.16
CA GLN A 8 10.25 8.66 23.31
C GLN A 8 9.59 8.15 24.58
N ILE A 9 10.39 7.62 25.49
CA ILE A 9 9.94 7.20 26.81
C ILE A 9 10.23 8.34 27.78
N ASN A 10 9.18 8.77 28.47
CA ASN A 10 9.21 9.85 29.42
C ASN A 10 8.67 9.39 30.78
N ILE A 11 9.18 10.00 31.86
CA ILE A 11 8.66 9.82 33.22
C ILE A 11 8.13 11.16 33.73
N LEU A 12 6.93 11.15 34.30
CA LEU A 12 6.39 12.31 34.99
C LEU A 12 6.97 12.39 36.40
N VAL A 13 7.76 13.43 36.66
CA VAL A 13 8.35 13.66 37.97
C VAL A 13 7.52 14.69 38.73
N LYS A 14 7.09 14.30 39.93
CA LYS A 14 6.27 15.14 40.82
C LYS A 14 7.04 15.45 42.11
N PRO A 15 6.96 16.69 42.63
CA PRO A 15 7.42 17.00 43.98
C PRO A 15 6.75 16.10 45.03
N ASN A 16 7.52 15.59 45.98
CA ASN A 16 6.96 14.84 47.11
C ASN A 16 7.76 15.11 48.39
N THR A 17 7.08 15.61 49.43
CA THR A 17 7.69 15.97 50.72
C THR A 17 8.06 14.77 51.59
N LYS A 18 7.49 13.59 51.32
CA LYS A 18 7.76 12.33 52.05
C LYS A 18 8.98 11.58 51.51
N ILE A 19 9.37 11.83 50.25
CA ILE A 19 10.50 11.15 49.60
C ILE A 19 11.67 12.13 49.51
N THR A 20 12.75 11.87 50.26
CA THR A 20 13.91 12.78 50.36
C THR A 20 14.49 13.18 49.01
N ALA A 21 14.54 12.25 48.04
CA ALA A 21 15.06 12.49 46.69
C ALA A 21 14.19 13.42 45.84
N LEU A 22 12.86 13.44 46.07
CA LEU A 22 11.91 14.26 45.31
C LEU A 22 11.55 15.58 46.04
N LYS A 23 12.07 15.77 47.26
CA LYS A 23 11.77 16.94 48.10
C LYS A 23 12.36 18.25 47.56
N GLN A 24 13.46 18.17 46.82
CA GLN A 24 14.15 19.32 46.21
C GLN A 24 13.53 19.76 44.87
N ILE A 25 12.62 18.96 44.32
CA ILE A 25 11.97 19.25 43.04
C ILE A 25 10.83 20.24 43.28
N LYS A 26 10.92 21.43 42.69
CA LYS A 26 9.96 22.52 42.92
C LYS A 26 8.71 22.46 42.04
N HIS A 27 8.83 21.86 40.85
CA HIS A 27 7.78 21.87 39.84
C HIS A 27 7.62 20.49 39.20
N HIS A 28 6.44 20.24 38.66
CA HIS A 28 6.16 19.03 37.89
C HIS A 28 6.82 19.14 36.53
N PHE A 29 7.55 18.11 36.11
CA PHE A 29 8.15 18.10 34.77
C PHE A 29 8.16 16.68 34.19
N ILE A 30 8.19 16.63 32.87
CA ILE A 30 8.30 15.39 32.10
C ILE A 30 9.79 15.18 31.82
N PHE A 31 10.37 14.15 32.41
CA PHE A 31 11.78 13.82 32.22
C PHE A 31 11.95 12.84 31.06
N PRO A 32 12.66 13.21 29.98
CA PRO A 32 12.97 12.29 28.91
C PRO A 32 14.02 11.28 29.37
N VAL A 33 13.69 10.00 29.29
CA VAL A 33 14.61 8.93 29.67
C VAL A 33 15.38 8.46 28.44
N LEU A 34 14.68 8.10 27.38
CA LEU A 34 15.29 7.56 26.17
C LEU A 34 14.42 7.76 24.95
N TRP A 35 15.07 7.67 23.79
CA TRP A 35 14.47 7.82 22.48
C TRP A 35 14.87 6.61 21.64
N LEU A 36 13.90 5.96 21.00
CA LEU A 36 14.08 4.78 20.17
C LEU A 36 13.67 5.14 18.74
N ASN A 37 14.49 4.69 17.78
CA ASN A 37 14.16 4.76 16.37
C ASN A 37 14.25 3.36 15.78
N GLU A 38 13.12 2.67 15.75
CA GLU A 38 13.02 1.35 15.12
C GLU A 38 12.80 1.54 13.63
N THR A 39 13.79 1.18 12.83
CA THR A 39 13.71 1.28 11.37
C THR A 39 13.70 -0.11 10.76
N ALA A 40 12.86 -0.30 9.75
CA ALA A 40 12.80 -1.54 8.98
C ALA A 40 12.75 -1.20 7.49
N THR A 41 13.65 -1.80 6.73
CA THR A 41 13.69 -1.66 5.28
C THR A 41 13.55 -3.03 4.66
N ILE A 42 12.67 -3.16 3.67
CA ILE A 42 12.58 -4.39 2.88
C ILE A 42 13.77 -4.42 1.93
N THR A 43 14.64 -5.42 2.08
CA THR A 43 15.76 -5.70 1.16
C THR A 43 15.26 -5.98 -0.25
N ASP A 44 16.02 -5.57 -1.26
CA ASP A 44 15.63 -5.66 -2.68
C ASP A 44 15.23 -7.07 -3.10
N GLU A 45 15.96 -8.10 -2.66
CA GLU A 45 15.63 -9.51 -2.92
C GLU A 45 14.23 -9.88 -2.41
N LYS A 46 13.89 -9.48 -1.18
CA LYS A 46 12.59 -9.78 -0.57
C LYS A 46 11.48 -8.95 -1.23
N ALA A 47 11.80 -7.74 -1.65
CA ALA A 47 10.88 -6.88 -2.37
C ALA A 47 10.56 -7.43 -3.77
N GLU A 48 11.52 -8.05 -4.44
CA GLU A 48 11.33 -8.73 -5.72
C GLU A 48 10.48 -10.00 -5.58
N VAL A 49 10.75 -10.82 -4.56
CA VAL A 49 9.92 -12.00 -4.25
C VAL A 49 8.48 -11.61 -3.90
N PHE A 50 8.29 -10.51 -3.16
CA PHE A 50 6.96 -9.98 -2.87
C PHE A 50 6.25 -9.52 -4.15
N ARG A 51 6.94 -8.75 -5.00
CA ARG A 51 6.41 -8.29 -6.29
C ARG A 51 6.07 -9.44 -7.23
N SER A 52 6.94 -10.44 -7.36
CA SER A 52 6.69 -11.57 -8.25
C SER A 52 5.48 -12.38 -7.79
N LYS A 53 5.27 -12.59 -6.49
CA LYS A 53 4.10 -13.32 -5.98
C LYS A 53 2.79 -12.55 -6.12
N VAL A 54 2.79 -11.25 -5.89
CA VAL A 54 1.56 -10.43 -5.88
C VAL A 54 1.25 -9.88 -7.27
N THR A 55 2.24 -9.29 -7.93
CA THR A 55 2.05 -8.60 -9.21
C THR A 55 1.90 -9.57 -10.38
N ASN A 56 2.49 -10.78 -10.37
CA ASN A 56 2.31 -11.71 -11.50
C ASN A 56 0.88 -12.20 -11.64
N LYS A 57 0.17 -12.47 -10.54
CA LYS A 57 -1.23 -12.93 -10.60
C LYS A 57 -2.12 -11.85 -11.22
N ILE A 58 -1.91 -10.60 -10.83
CA ILE A 58 -2.62 -9.44 -11.36
C ILE A 58 -2.29 -9.22 -12.84
N LYS A 59 -1.00 -9.29 -13.21
CA LYS A 59 -0.56 -9.18 -14.61
C LYS A 59 -1.16 -10.26 -15.51
N LEU A 60 -1.20 -11.52 -15.04
CA LEU A 60 -1.79 -12.62 -15.79
C LEU A 60 -3.29 -12.38 -16.04
N LEU A 61 -4.01 -11.93 -15.02
CA LEU A 61 -5.43 -11.62 -15.15
C LEU A 61 -5.68 -10.47 -16.13
N HIS A 62 -4.90 -9.40 -16.05
CA HIS A 62 -4.99 -8.29 -17.00
C HIS A 62 -4.66 -8.70 -18.43
N PHE A 63 -3.67 -9.56 -18.62
CA PHE A 63 -3.33 -10.09 -19.94
C PHE A 63 -4.49 -10.90 -20.52
N LEU A 64 -5.09 -11.78 -19.73
CA LEU A 64 -6.25 -12.56 -20.14
C LEU A 64 -7.44 -11.66 -20.47
N GLN A 65 -7.73 -10.67 -19.62
CA GLN A 65 -8.79 -9.70 -19.85
C GLN A 65 -8.59 -8.94 -21.16
N LEU A 66 -7.37 -8.46 -21.41
CA LEU A 66 -7.02 -7.75 -22.65
C LEU A 66 -7.24 -8.66 -23.87
N ALA A 67 -6.77 -9.90 -23.82
CA ALA A 67 -6.93 -10.86 -24.91
C ALA A 67 -8.41 -11.12 -25.22
N LEU A 68 -9.23 -11.35 -24.19
CA LEU A 68 -10.67 -11.55 -24.33
C LEU A 68 -11.36 -10.31 -24.91
N MET A 69 -10.98 -9.11 -24.47
CA MET A 69 -11.54 -7.85 -24.96
C MET A 69 -11.22 -7.62 -26.44
N VAL A 70 -9.99 -7.91 -26.87
CA VAL A 70 -9.58 -7.79 -28.28
C VAL A 70 -10.37 -8.78 -29.15
N ILE A 71 -10.44 -10.05 -28.75
CA ILE A 71 -11.17 -11.08 -29.50
C ILE A 71 -12.65 -10.71 -29.62
N GLY A 72 -13.28 -10.32 -28.50
CA GLY A 72 -14.69 -9.90 -28.48
C GLY A 72 -14.94 -8.71 -29.40
N SER A 73 -14.03 -7.73 -29.42
CA SER A 73 -14.15 -6.54 -30.26
C SER A 73 -14.05 -6.85 -31.76
N VAL A 74 -13.12 -7.73 -32.16
CA VAL A 74 -12.98 -8.15 -33.56
C VAL A 74 -14.20 -8.90 -34.05
N ILE A 75 -14.72 -9.84 -33.24
CA ILE A 75 -15.93 -10.60 -33.56
C ILE A 75 -17.12 -9.65 -33.70
N PHE A 76 -17.31 -8.74 -32.74
CA PHE A 76 -18.39 -7.77 -32.77
C PHE A 76 -18.33 -6.86 -34.00
N LEU A 77 -17.15 -6.35 -34.34
CA LEU A 77 -16.96 -5.51 -35.53
C LEU A 77 -17.22 -6.29 -36.82
N GLY A 78 -16.78 -7.55 -36.89
CA GLY A 78 -17.06 -8.44 -38.01
C GLY A 78 -18.56 -8.67 -38.22
N PHE A 79 -19.31 -8.92 -37.15
CA PHE A 79 -20.77 -9.05 -37.21
C PHE A 79 -21.47 -7.74 -37.59
N LEU A 80 -21.01 -6.59 -37.09
CA LEU A 80 -21.55 -5.29 -37.49
C LEU A 80 -21.36 -5.05 -38.99
N ILE A 81 -20.16 -5.31 -39.52
CA ILE A 81 -19.88 -5.14 -40.95
C ILE A 81 -20.78 -6.07 -41.78
N ALA A 82 -20.88 -7.35 -41.41
CA ALA A 82 -21.75 -8.31 -42.10
C ALA A 82 -23.23 -7.86 -42.07
N PHE A 83 -23.71 -7.35 -40.93
CA PHE A 83 -25.06 -6.83 -40.79
C PHE A 83 -25.33 -5.64 -41.72
N PHE A 84 -24.42 -4.65 -41.76
CA PHE A 84 -24.57 -3.50 -42.65
C PHE A 84 -24.54 -3.88 -44.13
N LEU A 85 -23.67 -4.84 -44.52
CA LEU A 85 -23.61 -5.34 -45.89
C LEU A 85 -24.89 -6.09 -46.30
N CYS A 86 -25.45 -6.92 -45.41
CA CYS A 86 -26.71 -7.62 -45.65
C CYS A 86 -27.90 -6.64 -45.73
N LYS A 87 -27.93 -5.60 -44.90
CA LYS A 87 -29.00 -4.61 -44.89
C LYS A 87 -28.94 -3.64 -46.07
N GLY A 88 -27.73 -3.34 -46.58
CA GLY A 88 -27.52 -2.58 -47.82
C GLY A 88 -27.91 -3.33 -49.11
N LYS A 89 -28.08 -4.66 -49.02
CA LYS A 89 -28.57 -5.55 -50.08
C LYS A 89 -30.08 -5.82 -49.99
N SER A 90 -30.88 -4.84 -49.57
CA SER A 90 -32.32 -4.93 -49.78
C SER A 90 -32.59 -4.93 -51.29
N PRO A 91 -33.11 -6.03 -51.86
CA PRO A 91 -33.35 -6.11 -53.29
C PRO A 91 -34.45 -5.10 -53.63
N LYS A 92 -34.17 -4.21 -54.59
CA LYS A 92 -35.21 -3.52 -55.35
C LYS A 92 -35.93 -4.54 -56.24
#